data_AF-A0AAU9V5R3-F1
#
_entry.id   AF-A0AAU9V5R3-F1
#
_cell.length_a   1.000
_cell.length_b   1.000
_cell.length_c   1.000
_cell.angle_alpha   90.00
_cell.angle_beta   90.00
_cell.angle_gamma   90.00
#
_symmetry.space_group_name_H-M   'P 1'
#
loop_
_entity.id
_entity.type
_entity.pdbx_description
1 polymer ?
#
loop_
_entity_poly.entity_id
_entity_poly.type
_entity_poly.pdbx_seq_one_letter_code
_entity_poly.pdbx_strand_id
1 'polypeptide(L)'
;MSNILKSTEKEIDRRTEQKLKLENEILTNLQECLLNDKAVESMANGIKKMREMSRKQEIALMTMENQHAKMMLDIEIHRNRQARNNVIMEENLAKVRAREQEIEQLQEEYEQKMLVITRKQRELDIVIKKYNALKEIFDMKSPQERRIEELEQQIRALRERAERAQADWLRLQAHVVALAAHHHKIVADINLISKQIQICEQKSMRIQAEAERVQAERARADRGLRELRGRLEVLERSRRDAAGRNSSALRTNLAVSHEYAASLKDAESEIIQMEEEIEAFEKEKINLTQELDRVQREALIWERKGILAVDLKRNIQNAKSAAGEIGQMRAEIHRMEVRREQLRKTGEKLAEDLALYVTRRETALEKNRAAAAVEKSHGAGHTSQSTYHHKLRLAKADAARVTKELTDAKSQLEQLRAEQERVQREVARASDDNARLEERIATLLQESREADKHKQWLLERLVRSQRLGSELATAIKRQSVRVKKSKSVVLTEYKQAVALNERLNYIVTTLAKEYPHLSDKLEVITNTLNIHNPEDSPRLVEDECSCEVPEDPDNIPEKLENLDNDKL
;
A
#
# COMPACT_ATOMS: atom_id res chain seq x y z
N MET A 1 -60.93 7.38 -29.14
CA MET A 1 -59.78 7.34 -28.20
C MET A 1 -59.35 5.92 -27.83
N SER A 2 -60.25 4.99 -27.47
CA SER A 2 -59.87 3.60 -27.10
C SER A 2 -59.14 2.79 -28.20
N ASN A 3 -59.53 2.93 -29.48
CA ASN A 3 -58.86 2.22 -30.58
C ASN A 3 -57.45 2.76 -30.91
N ILE A 4 -57.20 4.05 -30.67
CA ILE A 4 -55.87 4.66 -30.86
C ILE A 4 -54.94 4.19 -29.75
N LEU A 5 -55.41 4.16 -28.49
CA LEU A 5 -54.66 3.61 -27.35
C LEU A 5 -54.28 2.13 -27.56
N LYS A 6 -55.20 1.30 -28.04
CA LYS A 6 -54.92 -0.11 -28.37
C LYS A 6 -53.96 -0.28 -29.54
N SER A 7 -54.02 0.61 -30.52
CA SER A 7 -53.07 0.64 -31.65
C SER A 7 -51.67 1.01 -31.17
N THR A 8 -51.56 2.03 -30.32
CA THR A 8 -50.29 2.47 -29.77
C THR A 8 -49.70 1.46 -28.79
N GLU A 9 -50.50 0.78 -27.97
CA GLU A 9 -50.04 -0.32 -27.11
C GLU A 9 -49.47 -1.46 -27.97
N LYS A 10 -50.18 -1.89 -29.02
CA LYS A 10 -49.68 -2.93 -29.94
C LYS A 10 -48.41 -2.52 -30.67
N GLU A 11 -48.28 -1.24 -31.00
CA GLU A 11 -47.10 -0.70 -31.68
C GLU A 11 -45.91 -0.59 -30.72
N ILE A 12 -46.17 -0.25 -29.45
CA ILE A 12 -45.19 -0.31 -28.36
C ILE A 12 -44.76 -1.75 -28.13
N ASP A 13 -45.69 -2.70 -28.03
CA ASP A 13 -45.40 -4.14 -27.84
C ASP A 13 -44.59 -4.70 -29.00
N ARG A 14 -44.91 -4.31 -30.24
CA ARG A 14 -44.15 -4.72 -31.41
C ARG A 14 -42.74 -4.13 -31.40
N ARG A 15 -42.57 -2.88 -30.96
CA ARG A 15 -41.26 -2.25 -30.82
C ARG A 15 -40.44 -2.82 -29.67
N THR A 16 -41.06 -3.19 -28.55
CA THR A 16 -40.38 -3.86 -27.44
C THR A 16 -39.94 -5.26 -27.84
N GLU A 17 -40.76 -5.98 -28.62
CA GLU A 17 -40.40 -7.31 -29.13
C GLU A 17 -39.29 -7.24 -30.19
N GLN A 18 -39.29 -6.24 -31.07
CA GLN A 18 -38.17 -5.98 -31.99
C GLN A 18 -36.90 -5.58 -31.26
N LYS A 19 -37.01 -4.75 -30.21
CA LYS A 19 -35.88 -4.36 -29.36
C LYS A 19 -35.27 -5.60 -28.69
N LEU A 20 -36.10 -6.47 -28.10
CA LEU A 20 -35.64 -7.72 -27.47
C LEU A 20 -34.94 -8.65 -28.47
N LYS A 21 -35.45 -8.76 -29.70
CA LYS A 21 -34.81 -9.55 -30.76
C LYS A 21 -33.43 -9.01 -31.12
N LEU A 22 -33.31 -7.70 -31.35
CA LEU A 22 -32.03 -7.06 -31.66
C LEU A 22 -31.04 -7.15 -30.48
N GLU A 23 -31.52 -7.03 -29.25
CA GLU A 23 -30.69 -7.21 -28.05
C GLU A 23 -30.14 -8.64 -27.94
N ASN A 24 -30.95 -9.65 -28.28
CA ASN A 24 -30.51 -11.05 -28.29
C ASN A 24 -29.54 -11.37 -29.45
N GLU A 25 -29.74 -10.78 -30.63
CA GLU A 25 -28.80 -10.89 -31.77
C GLU A 25 -27.46 -10.20 -31.48
N ILE A 26 -27.47 -9.04 -30.80
CA ILE A 26 -26.25 -8.37 -30.36
C ILE A 26 -25.52 -9.23 -29.32
N LEU A 27 -26.25 -9.82 -28.37
CA LEU A 27 -25.67 -10.67 -27.34
C LEU A 27 -25.03 -11.94 -27.92
N THR A 28 -25.68 -12.59 -28.90
CA THR A 28 -25.14 -13.79 -29.56
C THR A 28 -23.93 -13.47 -30.43
N ASN A 29 -23.94 -12.37 -31.20
CA ASN A 29 -22.77 -11.91 -31.95
C ASN A 29 -21.60 -11.50 -31.04
N LEU A 30 -21.89 -10.86 -29.89
CA LEU A 30 -20.89 -10.63 -28.86
C LEU A 30 -20.34 -11.96 -28.34
N GLN A 31 -21.18 -12.96 -28.10
CA GLN A 31 -20.80 -14.29 -27.60
C GLN A 31 -19.89 -15.05 -28.59
N GLU A 32 -20.11 -14.93 -29.90
CA GLU A 32 -19.21 -15.48 -30.93
C GLU A 32 -17.87 -14.73 -31.02
N CYS A 33 -17.87 -13.39 -30.89
CA CYS A 33 -16.64 -12.60 -30.78
C CYS A 33 -15.88 -12.85 -29.46
N LEU A 34 -16.60 -13.21 -28.40
CA LEU A 34 -16.09 -13.50 -27.04
C LEU A 34 -15.32 -14.82 -26.95
N LEU A 35 -15.67 -15.82 -27.76
CA LEU A 35 -15.07 -17.16 -27.71
C LEU A 35 -13.60 -17.21 -28.18
N ASN A 36 -13.09 -16.14 -28.82
CA ASN A 36 -11.74 -16.13 -29.40
C ASN A 36 -10.73 -15.24 -28.67
N ASP A 37 -11.13 -14.46 -27.64
CA ASP A 37 -10.21 -13.51 -27.03
C ASP A 37 -10.48 -13.27 -25.53
N LYS A 38 -9.51 -13.64 -24.70
CA LYS A 38 -9.61 -13.67 -23.22
C LYS A 38 -9.86 -12.28 -22.61
N ALA A 39 -9.46 -11.23 -23.31
CA ALA A 39 -9.74 -9.84 -22.94
C ALA A 39 -11.23 -9.50 -23.10
N VAL A 40 -11.89 -10.06 -24.11
CA VAL A 40 -13.30 -9.82 -24.38
C VAL A 40 -14.15 -10.55 -23.34
N GLU A 41 -13.77 -11.77 -22.91
CA GLU A 41 -14.44 -12.50 -21.81
C GLU A 41 -14.42 -11.71 -20.50
N SER A 42 -13.28 -11.09 -20.16
CA SER A 42 -13.17 -10.18 -19.02
C SER A 42 -14.10 -8.97 -19.16
N MET A 43 -14.19 -8.37 -20.36
CA MET A 43 -15.10 -7.26 -20.65
C MET A 43 -16.58 -7.68 -20.56
N ALA A 44 -16.98 -8.84 -21.07
CA ALA A 44 -18.36 -9.32 -20.98
C ALA A 44 -18.77 -9.62 -19.54
N ASN A 45 -17.88 -10.18 -18.73
CA ASN A 45 -18.12 -10.35 -17.29
C ASN A 45 -18.25 -8.99 -16.59
N GLY A 46 -17.44 -7.99 -16.98
CA GLY A 46 -17.58 -6.61 -16.53
C GLY A 46 -18.93 -5.99 -16.90
N ILE A 47 -19.38 -6.16 -18.15
CA ILE A 47 -20.68 -5.68 -18.65
C ILE A 47 -21.83 -6.37 -17.91
N LYS A 48 -21.75 -7.69 -17.67
CA LYS A 48 -22.77 -8.44 -16.92
C LYS A 48 -22.86 -7.95 -15.48
N LYS A 49 -21.73 -7.79 -14.78
CA LYS A 49 -21.69 -7.22 -13.43
C LYS A 49 -22.28 -5.80 -13.41
N MET A 50 -21.94 -4.97 -14.38
CA MET A 50 -22.47 -3.61 -14.50
C MET A 50 -23.99 -3.61 -14.72
N ARG A 51 -24.53 -4.51 -15.55
CA ARG A 51 -25.98 -4.65 -15.76
C ARG A 51 -26.70 -5.15 -14.52
N GLU A 52 -26.13 -6.12 -13.81
CA GLU A 52 -26.69 -6.60 -12.54
C GLU A 52 -26.71 -5.48 -11.48
N MET A 53 -25.64 -4.69 -11.39
CA MET A 53 -25.59 -3.51 -10.52
C MET A 53 -26.61 -2.46 -10.92
N SER A 54 -26.73 -2.15 -12.22
CA SER A 54 -27.74 -1.21 -12.73
C SER A 54 -29.16 -1.67 -12.40
N ARG A 55 -29.46 -2.97 -12.54
CA ARG A 55 -30.77 -3.53 -12.21
C ARG A 55 -31.03 -3.50 -10.69
N LYS A 56 -30.03 -3.78 -9.86
CA LYS A 56 -30.13 -3.65 -8.40
C LYS A 56 -30.43 -2.21 -7.99
N GLN A 57 -29.72 -1.24 -8.59
CA GLN A 57 -29.97 0.19 -8.36
C GLN A 57 -31.36 0.61 -8.82
N GLU A 58 -31.83 0.13 -9.97
CA GLU A 58 -33.19 0.41 -10.47
C GLU A 58 -34.28 -0.15 -9.54
N ILE A 59 -34.10 -1.38 -9.02
CA ILE A 59 -35.01 -1.97 -8.02
C ILE A 59 -34.99 -1.17 -6.71
N ALA A 60 -33.81 -0.73 -6.26
CA ALA A 60 -33.68 0.10 -5.06
C ALA A 60 -34.38 1.45 -5.26
N LEU A 61 -34.20 2.09 -6.42
CA LEU A 61 -34.85 3.34 -6.78
C LEU A 61 -36.38 3.17 -6.82
N MET A 62 -36.90 2.15 -7.49
CA MET A 62 -38.35 1.84 -7.48
C MET A 62 -38.88 1.58 -6.08
N THR A 63 -38.09 0.95 -5.20
CA THR A 63 -38.47 0.71 -3.80
C THR A 63 -38.53 2.03 -3.02
N MET A 64 -37.55 2.90 -3.20
CA MET A 64 -37.52 4.23 -2.61
C MET A 64 -38.67 5.11 -3.09
N GLU A 65 -38.98 5.10 -4.39
CA GLU A 65 -40.13 5.82 -4.96
C GLU A 65 -41.45 5.34 -4.38
N ASN A 66 -41.63 4.02 -4.23
CA ASN A 66 -42.82 3.45 -3.59
C ASN A 66 -42.92 3.83 -2.11
N GLN A 67 -41.81 3.84 -1.37
CA GLN A 67 -41.79 4.29 0.02
C GLN A 67 -42.12 5.79 0.12
N HIS A 68 -41.57 6.60 -0.78
CA HIS A 68 -41.88 8.02 -0.86
C HIS A 68 -43.36 8.27 -1.15
N ALA A 69 -43.96 7.54 -2.09
CA ALA A 69 -45.38 7.63 -2.39
C ALA A 69 -46.26 7.25 -1.19
N LYS A 70 -45.89 6.20 -0.44
CA LYS A 70 -46.58 5.82 0.81
C LYS A 70 -46.50 6.92 1.87
N MET A 71 -45.31 7.47 2.10
CA MET A 71 -45.13 8.55 3.06
C MET A 71 -45.92 9.81 2.69
N MET A 72 -45.96 10.16 1.41
CA MET A 72 -46.77 11.27 0.91
C MET A 72 -48.27 11.05 1.12
N LEU A 73 -48.76 9.82 0.93
CA LEU A 73 -50.16 9.46 1.22
C LEU A 73 -50.47 9.59 2.72
N ASP A 74 -49.58 9.09 3.58
CA ASP A 74 -49.77 9.17 5.04
C ASP A 74 -49.80 10.63 5.52
N ILE A 75 -48.92 11.49 4.99
CA ILE A 75 -48.95 12.93 5.27
C ILE A 75 -50.31 13.52 4.91
N GLU A 76 -50.87 13.18 3.75
CA GLU A 76 -52.15 13.74 3.31
C GLU A 76 -53.33 13.20 4.13
N ILE A 77 -53.29 11.93 4.54
CA ILE A 77 -54.26 11.34 5.49
C ILE A 77 -54.21 12.10 6.83
N HIS A 78 -53.01 12.36 7.36
CA HIS A 78 -52.84 13.09 8.61
C HIS A 78 -53.33 14.54 8.51
N ARG A 79 -53.03 15.24 7.40
CA ARG A 79 -53.57 16.58 7.14
C ARG A 79 -55.10 16.60 7.09
N ASN A 80 -55.71 15.64 6.39
CA ASN A 80 -57.17 15.55 6.31
C ASN A 80 -57.80 15.30 7.69
N ARG A 81 -57.20 14.40 8.49
CA ARG A 81 -57.65 14.14 9.86
C ARG A 81 -57.52 15.37 10.74
N GLN A 82 -56.43 16.13 10.62
CA GLN A 82 -56.23 17.36 11.37
C GLN A 82 -57.28 18.43 10.99
N ALA A 83 -57.56 18.61 9.70
CA ALA A 83 -58.60 19.53 9.24
C ALA A 83 -59.98 19.16 9.80
N ARG A 84 -60.36 17.87 9.76
CA ARG A 84 -61.62 17.40 10.35
C ARG A 84 -61.68 17.63 11.86
N ASN A 85 -60.59 17.36 12.58
CA ASN A 85 -60.53 17.60 14.02
C ASN A 85 -60.69 19.09 14.37
N ASN A 86 -60.13 19.99 13.56
CA ASN A 86 -60.30 21.43 13.76
C ASN A 86 -61.77 21.86 13.60
N VAL A 87 -62.47 21.36 12.58
CA VAL A 87 -63.91 21.64 12.40
C VAL A 87 -64.73 21.16 13.60
N ILE A 88 -64.48 19.92 14.07
CA ILE A 88 -65.17 19.37 15.25
C ILE A 88 -64.86 20.21 16.51
N MET A 89 -63.63 20.68 16.65
CA MET A 89 -63.25 21.56 17.76
C MET A 89 -64.02 22.88 17.73
N GLU A 90 -64.11 23.52 16.56
CA GLU A 90 -64.87 24.77 16.37
C GLU A 90 -66.36 24.58 16.68
N GLU A 91 -66.97 23.49 16.21
CA GLU A 91 -68.36 23.15 16.52
C GLU A 91 -68.58 22.95 18.03
N ASN A 92 -67.67 22.27 18.71
CA ASN A 92 -67.76 22.06 20.16
C ASN A 92 -67.59 23.37 20.94
N LEU A 93 -66.66 24.24 20.53
CA LEU A 93 -66.51 25.57 21.12
C LEU A 93 -67.77 26.43 20.94
N ALA A 94 -68.43 26.35 19.78
CA ALA A 94 -69.70 27.04 19.54
C ALA A 94 -70.81 26.52 20.47
N LYS A 95 -70.91 25.19 20.67
CA LYS A 95 -71.86 24.59 21.62
C LYS A 95 -71.60 25.02 23.06
N VAL A 96 -70.34 25.11 23.47
CA VAL A 96 -69.96 25.58 24.82
C VAL A 96 -70.44 27.01 25.02
N ARG A 97 -70.15 27.92 24.09
CA ARG A 97 -70.59 29.33 24.17
C ARG A 97 -72.12 29.46 24.26
N ALA A 98 -72.86 28.65 23.49
CA ALA A 98 -74.32 28.66 23.55
C ALA A 98 -74.86 28.21 24.92
N ARG A 99 -74.22 27.19 25.53
CA ARG A 99 -74.58 26.73 26.88
C ARG A 99 -74.21 27.75 27.96
N GLU A 100 -73.08 28.44 27.81
CA GLU A 100 -72.69 29.52 28.73
C GLU A 100 -73.73 30.65 28.73
N GLN A 101 -74.24 31.05 27.57
CA GLN A 101 -75.31 32.05 27.45
C GLN A 101 -76.63 31.59 28.09
N GLU A 102 -76.99 30.32 27.90
CA GLU A 102 -78.20 29.73 28.53
C GLU A 102 -78.08 29.72 30.06
N ILE A 103 -76.90 29.41 30.60
CA ILE A 103 -76.63 29.45 32.04
C ILE A 103 -76.78 30.87 32.58
N GLU A 104 -76.24 31.87 31.88
CA GLU A 104 -76.33 33.27 32.29
C GLU A 104 -77.80 33.75 32.36
N GLN A 105 -78.62 33.39 31.36
CA GLN A 105 -80.06 33.69 31.36
C GLN A 105 -80.79 33.01 32.52
N LEU A 106 -80.51 31.73 32.79
CA LEU A 106 -81.13 31.00 33.89
C LEU A 106 -80.71 31.55 35.26
N GLN A 107 -79.48 32.06 35.39
CA GLN A 107 -79.01 32.73 36.60
C GLN A 107 -79.78 34.04 36.84
N GLU A 108 -79.97 34.85 35.81
CA GLU A 108 -80.75 36.10 35.91
C GLU A 108 -82.21 35.81 36.32
N GLU A 109 -82.85 34.81 35.71
CA GLU A 109 -84.20 34.38 36.10
C GLU A 109 -84.26 33.89 37.55
N TYR A 110 -83.25 33.15 38.00
CA TYR A 110 -83.17 32.65 39.36
C TYR A 110 -83.10 33.80 40.38
N GLU A 111 -82.26 34.81 40.12
CA GLU A 111 -82.14 35.99 40.97
C GLU A 111 -83.47 36.76 41.07
N GLN A 112 -84.18 36.93 39.96
CA GLN A 112 -85.50 37.56 39.95
C GLN A 112 -86.52 36.78 40.80
N LYS A 113 -86.57 35.45 40.66
CA LYS A 113 -87.46 34.59 41.46
C LYS A 113 -87.11 34.65 42.96
N MET A 114 -85.83 34.68 43.31
CA MET A 114 -85.38 34.81 44.69
C MET A 114 -85.81 36.12 45.35
N LEU A 115 -85.80 37.23 44.61
CA LEU A 115 -86.30 38.52 45.09
C LEU A 115 -87.81 38.46 45.40
N VAL A 116 -88.60 37.80 44.55
CA VAL A 116 -90.05 37.62 44.78
C VAL A 116 -90.33 36.77 46.01
N ILE A 117 -89.62 35.64 46.18
CA ILE A 117 -89.74 34.77 47.35
C ILE A 117 -89.45 35.55 48.63
N THR A 118 -88.38 36.36 48.63
CA THR A 118 -88.00 37.18 49.78
C THR A 118 -89.09 38.20 50.15
N ARG A 119 -89.77 38.81 49.17
CA ARG A 119 -90.91 39.71 49.42
C ARG A 119 -92.10 38.95 50.03
N LYS A 120 -92.44 37.79 49.47
CA LYS A 120 -93.56 36.95 49.96
C LYS A 120 -93.32 36.43 51.37
N GLN A 121 -92.07 36.08 51.71
CA GLN A 121 -91.71 35.66 53.05
C GLN A 121 -91.98 36.78 54.09
N ARG A 122 -91.67 38.03 53.75
CA ARG A 122 -91.94 39.19 54.63
C ARG A 122 -93.44 39.43 54.82
N GLU A 123 -94.25 39.23 53.77
CA GLU A 123 -95.72 39.34 53.87
C GLU A 123 -96.28 38.25 54.81
N LEU A 124 -95.79 37.01 54.69
CA LEU A 124 -96.17 35.90 55.54
C LEU A 124 -95.85 36.18 57.01
N ASP A 125 -94.65 36.69 57.30
CA ASP A 125 -94.24 37.05 58.67
C ASP A 125 -95.16 38.10 59.32
N ILE A 126 -95.66 39.06 58.53
CA ILE A 126 -96.63 40.07 59.00
C ILE A 126 -97.97 39.41 59.35
N VAL A 127 -98.46 38.48 58.52
CA VAL A 127 -99.72 37.77 58.76
C VAL A 127 -99.61 36.87 60.00
N ILE A 128 -98.48 36.17 60.17
CA ILE A 128 -98.21 35.33 61.34
C ILE A 128 -98.21 36.18 62.63
N LYS A 129 -97.61 37.37 62.61
CA LYS A 129 -97.63 38.28 63.76
C LYS A 129 -99.05 38.73 64.13
N LYS A 130 -99.91 39.02 63.13
CA LYS A 130 -101.32 39.37 63.36
C LYS A 130 -102.13 38.20 63.90
N TYR A 131 -101.89 36.99 63.39
CA TYR A 131 -102.53 35.77 63.86
C TYR A 131 -102.16 35.47 65.32
N ASN A 132 -100.88 35.59 65.69
CA ASN A 132 -100.43 35.36 67.06
C ASN A 132 -101.00 36.39 68.04
N ALA A 133 -101.12 37.67 67.65
CA ALA A 133 -101.77 38.70 68.46
C ALA A 133 -103.27 38.43 68.69
N LEU A 134 -103.95 37.80 67.72
CA LEU A 134 -105.35 37.40 67.84
C LEU A 134 -105.52 36.15 68.73
N LYS A 135 -104.52 35.25 68.69
CA LYS A 135 -104.48 34.01 69.48
C LYS A 135 -104.29 34.28 70.98
N GLU A 136 -103.59 35.35 71.36
CA GLU A 136 -103.39 35.73 72.78
C GLU A 136 -104.66 36.27 73.48
N ILE A 137 -105.72 36.61 72.73
CA ILE A 137 -106.94 37.25 73.27
C ILE A 137 -107.99 36.24 73.79
N PHE A 138 -107.90 34.97 73.38
CA PHE A 138 -108.86 33.92 73.75
C PHE A 138 -108.13 32.70 74.34
N ASP A 139 -107.96 32.66 75.66
CA ASP A 139 -107.45 31.46 76.35
C ASP A 139 -108.26 31.19 77.62
N MET A 140 -109.18 30.22 77.56
CA MET A 140 -109.88 29.65 78.72
C MET A 140 -110.28 28.17 78.47
N LYS A 141 -109.30 27.27 78.54
CA LYS A 141 -109.28 26.10 79.45
C LYS A 141 -110.42 25.04 79.44
N SER A 142 -111.21 24.85 78.39
CA SER A 142 -112.22 23.81 78.13
C SER A 142 -111.69 22.36 78.31
N PRO A 143 -112.55 21.36 78.61
CA PRO A 143 -112.16 19.94 78.56
C PRO A 143 -111.56 19.48 77.23
N GLN A 144 -111.93 20.13 76.12
CA GLN A 144 -111.26 19.97 74.84
C GLN A 144 -109.82 20.50 74.89
N GLU A 145 -109.54 21.59 75.61
CA GLU A 145 -108.18 22.10 75.85
C GLU A 145 -107.33 21.15 76.71
N ARG A 146 -107.91 20.40 77.65
CA ARG A 146 -107.18 19.29 78.33
C ARG A 146 -106.88 18.13 77.39
N ARG A 147 -107.79 17.77 76.49
CA ARG A 147 -107.51 16.78 75.43
C ARG A 147 -106.48 17.29 74.42
N ILE A 148 -106.51 18.58 74.11
CA ILE A 148 -105.50 19.27 73.33
C ILE A 148 -104.17 19.23 74.07
N GLU A 149 -104.11 19.47 75.38
CA GLU A 149 -102.88 19.35 76.17
C GLU A 149 -102.31 17.94 76.18
N GLU A 150 -103.15 16.90 76.29
CA GLU A 150 -102.73 15.51 76.13
C GLU A 150 -102.16 15.23 74.72
N LEU A 151 -102.88 15.66 73.68
CA LEU A 151 -102.42 15.54 72.30
C LEU A 151 -101.16 16.39 72.07
N GLU A 152 -101.01 17.54 72.71
CA GLU A 152 -99.83 18.39 72.67
C GLU A 152 -98.65 17.75 73.38
N GLN A 153 -98.86 17.05 74.49
CA GLN A 153 -97.81 16.25 75.14
C GLN A 153 -97.40 15.07 74.26
N GLN A 154 -98.35 14.39 73.61
CA GLN A 154 -98.05 13.34 72.63
C GLN A 154 -97.31 13.89 71.40
N ILE A 155 -97.72 15.06 70.90
CA ILE A 155 -97.05 15.78 69.81
C ILE A 155 -95.66 16.20 70.26
N ARG A 156 -95.47 16.69 71.49
CA ARG A 156 -94.14 17.02 72.05
C ARG A 156 -93.25 15.78 72.12
N ALA A 157 -93.75 14.67 72.66
CA ALA A 157 -93.02 13.41 72.71
C ALA A 157 -92.71 12.81 71.33
N LEU A 158 -93.57 13.04 70.33
CA LEU A 158 -93.30 12.67 68.94
C LEU A 158 -92.30 13.62 68.28
N ARG A 159 -92.35 14.93 68.56
CA ARG A 159 -91.38 15.92 68.11
C ARG A 159 -89.99 15.63 68.67
N GLU A 160 -89.86 15.37 69.96
CA GLU A 160 -88.57 14.97 70.55
C GLU A 160 -88.01 13.69 69.93
N ARG A 161 -88.87 12.69 69.64
CA ARG A 161 -88.46 11.48 68.92
C ARG A 161 -88.03 11.77 67.49
N ALA A 162 -88.75 12.66 66.79
CA ALA A 162 -88.39 13.10 65.43
C ALA A 162 -87.07 13.89 65.42
N GLU A 163 -86.85 14.77 66.40
CA GLU A 163 -85.60 15.52 66.57
C GLU A 163 -84.41 14.59 66.85
N ARG A 164 -84.58 13.58 67.73
CA ARG A 164 -83.54 12.56 67.96
C ARG A 164 -83.23 11.77 66.69
N ALA A 165 -84.27 11.33 65.98
CA ALA A 165 -84.10 10.62 64.70
C ALA A 165 -83.45 11.51 63.63
N GLN A 166 -83.77 12.81 63.60
CA GLN A 166 -83.16 13.79 62.70
C GLN A 166 -81.68 14.01 63.07
N ALA A 167 -81.34 14.09 64.35
CA ALA A 167 -79.96 14.21 64.81
C ALA A 167 -79.14 12.97 64.46
N ASP A 168 -79.69 11.77 64.66
CA ASP A 168 -79.06 10.51 64.25
C ASP A 168 -78.89 10.42 62.73
N TRP A 169 -79.91 10.84 61.97
CA TRP A 169 -79.86 10.90 60.51
C TRP A 169 -78.79 11.88 60.02
N LEU A 170 -78.70 13.08 60.59
CA LEU A 170 -77.66 14.07 60.26
C LEU A 170 -76.26 13.55 60.57
N ARG A 171 -76.09 12.85 61.71
CA ARG A 171 -74.81 12.20 62.07
C ARG A 171 -74.44 11.12 61.05
N LEU A 172 -75.39 10.29 60.65
CA LEU A 172 -75.17 9.25 59.65
C LEU A 172 -74.83 9.87 58.29
N GLN A 173 -75.54 10.94 57.89
CA GLN A 173 -75.27 11.68 56.67
C GLN A 173 -73.87 12.30 56.68
N ALA A 174 -73.45 12.92 57.79
CA ALA A 174 -72.11 13.46 57.94
C ALA A 174 -71.04 12.36 57.80
N HIS A 175 -71.27 11.17 58.38
CA HIS A 175 -70.38 10.03 58.21
C HIS A 175 -70.31 9.53 56.76
N VAL A 176 -71.44 9.46 56.06
CA VAL A 176 -71.49 9.09 54.63
C VAL A 176 -70.72 10.11 53.78
N VAL A 177 -70.88 11.41 54.05
CA VAL A 177 -70.13 12.48 53.35
C VAL A 177 -68.63 12.35 53.61
N ALA A 178 -68.22 12.11 54.86
CA ALA A 178 -66.82 11.89 55.21
C ALA A 178 -66.25 10.64 54.50
N LEU A 179 -67.01 9.54 54.44
CA LEU A 179 -66.61 8.33 53.74
C LEU A 179 -66.51 8.53 52.23
N ALA A 180 -67.43 9.30 51.63
CA ALA A 180 -67.38 9.67 50.21
C ALA A 180 -66.15 10.53 49.88
N ALA A 181 -65.82 11.50 50.73
CA ALA A 181 -64.60 12.30 50.59
C ALA A 181 -63.34 11.43 50.70
N HIS A 182 -63.31 10.48 51.65
CA HIS A 182 -62.21 9.52 51.79
C HIS A 182 -62.09 8.60 50.56
N HIS A 183 -63.22 8.11 50.03
CA HIS A 183 -63.25 7.33 48.80
C HIS A 183 -62.68 8.12 47.61
N HIS A 184 -63.08 9.38 47.44
CA HIS A 184 -62.51 10.24 46.39
C HIS A 184 -60.99 10.40 46.52
N LYS A 185 -60.48 10.52 47.76
CA LYS A 185 -59.03 10.58 48.01
C LYS A 185 -58.33 9.28 47.60
N ILE A 186 -58.86 8.12 48.01
CA ILE A 186 -58.30 6.82 47.60
C ILE A 186 -58.30 6.68 46.08
N VAL A 187 -59.39 7.06 45.40
CA VAL A 187 -59.46 7.01 43.93
C VAL A 187 -58.40 7.91 43.28
N ALA A 188 -58.17 9.11 43.84
CA ALA A 188 -57.10 9.99 43.36
C ALA A 188 -55.71 9.37 43.57
N ASP A 189 -55.46 8.75 44.72
CA ASP A 189 -54.21 8.08 45.04
C ASP A 189 -53.97 6.85 44.14
N ILE A 190 -55.01 6.05 43.88
CA ILE A 190 -54.96 4.93 42.92
C ILE A 190 -54.58 5.45 41.53
N ASN A 191 -55.23 6.51 41.05
CA ASN A 191 -54.91 7.09 39.74
C ASN A 191 -53.47 7.61 39.68
N LEU A 192 -52.95 8.19 40.77
CA LEU A 192 -51.56 8.63 40.84
C LEU A 192 -50.59 7.45 40.78
N ILE A 193 -50.83 6.39 41.56
CA ILE A 193 -50.01 5.18 41.56
C ILE A 193 -50.05 4.50 40.19
N SER A 194 -51.21 4.39 39.54
CA SER A 194 -51.32 3.84 38.19
C SER A 194 -50.46 4.61 37.18
N LYS A 195 -50.46 5.96 37.25
CA LYS A 195 -49.57 6.78 36.41
C LYS A 195 -48.09 6.52 36.71
N GLN A 196 -47.72 6.38 37.99
CA GLN A 196 -46.35 6.07 38.38
C GLN A 196 -45.90 4.69 37.86
N ILE A 197 -46.77 3.68 37.93
CA ILE A 197 -46.52 2.35 37.36
C ILE A 197 -46.27 2.44 35.86
N GLN A 198 -47.13 3.14 35.11
CA GLN A 198 -46.96 3.33 33.66
C GLN A 198 -45.63 4.02 33.31
N ILE A 199 -45.23 5.05 34.08
CA ILE A 199 -43.93 5.71 33.88
C ILE A 199 -42.77 4.75 34.15
N CYS A 200 -42.86 3.91 35.18
CA CYS A 200 -41.84 2.91 35.50
C CYS A 200 -41.76 1.82 34.42
N GLU A 201 -42.89 1.34 33.91
CA GLU A 201 -42.94 0.36 32.82
C GLU A 201 -42.30 0.92 31.55
N GLN A 202 -42.64 2.16 31.17
CA GLN A 202 -42.01 2.84 30.02
C GLN A 202 -40.50 2.99 30.19
N LYS A 203 -40.05 3.39 31.38
CA LYS A 203 -38.60 3.47 31.69
C LYS A 203 -37.93 2.10 31.60
N SER A 204 -38.59 1.06 32.12
CA SER A 204 -38.07 -0.30 32.06
C SER A 204 -37.95 -0.81 30.63
N MET A 205 -38.95 -0.55 29.78
CA MET A 205 -38.89 -0.90 28.35
C MET A 205 -37.74 -0.17 27.64
N ARG A 206 -37.54 1.13 27.92
CA ARG A 206 -36.43 1.89 27.33
C ARG A 206 -35.06 1.34 27.75
N ILE A 207 -34.88 1.05 29.04
CA ILE A 207 -33.64 0.47 29.57
C ILE A 207 -33.38 -0.91 28.97
N GLN A 208 -34.43 -1.73 28.83
CA GLN A 208 -34.32 -3.05 28.20
C GLN A 208 -33.87 -2.97 26.74
N ALA A 209 -34.47 -2.07 25.96
CA ALA A 209 -34.07 -1.84 24.57
C ALA A 209 -32.62 -1.32 24.44
N GLU A 210 -32.19 -0.42 25.34
CA GLU A 210 -30.80 0.04 25.41
C GLU A 210 -29.83 -1.10 25.76
N ALA A 211 -30.21 -1.97 26.71
CA ALA A 211 -29.40 -3.12 27.10
C ALA A 211 -29.23 -4.12 25.95
N GLU A 212 -30.31 -4.42 25.21
CA GLU A 212 -30.28 -5.28 24.03
C GLU A 212 -29.39 -4.69 22.92
N ARG A 213 -29.47 -3.37 22.70
CA ARG A 213 -28.60 -2.67 21.74
C ARG A 213 -27.12 -2.81 22.13
N VAL A 214 -26.78 -2.55 23.39
CA VAL A 214 -25.41 -2.69 23.91
C VAL A 214 -24.93 -4.15 23.81
N GLN A 215 -25.80 -5.12 24.06
CA GLN A 215 -25.46 -6.54 23.93
C GLN A 215 -25.19 -6.93 22.47
N ALA A 216 -25.96 -6.39 21.51
CA ALA A 216 -25.71 -6.59 20.09
C ALA A 216 -24.40 -5.95 19.62
N GLU A 217 -24.10 -4.73 20.09
CA GLU A 217 -22.82 -4.04 19.83
C GLU A 217 -21.63 -4.83 20.39
N ARG A 218 -21.74 -5.32 21.62
CA ARG A 218 -20.73 -6.20 22.23
C ARG A 218 -20.51 -7.46 21.38
N ALA A 219 -21.57 -8.11 20.94
CA ALA A 219 -21.46 -9.30 20.10
C ALA A 219 -20.78 -9.01 18.75
N ARG A 220 -21.03 -7.85 18.14
CA ARG A 220 -20.32 -7.39 16.93
C ARG A 220 -18.83 -7.15 17.21
N ALA A 221 -18.51 -6.46 18.30
CA ALA A 221 -17.12 -6.22 18.71
C ALA A 221 -16.37 -7.52 18.97
N ASP A 222 -16.99 -8.48 19.66
CA ASP A 222 -16.40 -9.80 19.94
C ASP A 222 -16.14 -10.59 18.65
N ARG A 223 -17.02 -10.49 17.64
CA ARG A 223 -16.77 -11.09 16.31
C ARG A 223 -15.59 -10.42 15.62
N GLY A 224 -15.52 -9.09 15.60
CA GLY A 224 -14.39 -8.36 15.04
C GLY A 224 -13.06 -8.70 15.73
N LEU A 225 -13.06 -8.83 17.06
CA LEU A 225 -11.88 -9.25 17.81
C LEU A 225 -11.42 -10.68 17.46
N ARG A 226 -12.36 -11.62 17.26
CA ARG A 226 -12.01 -13.00 16.84
C ARG A 226 -11.41 -13.02 15.45
N GLU A 227 -11.99 -12.26 14.52
CA GLU A 227 -11.46 -12.14 13.16
C GLU A 227 -10.05 -11.55 13.17
N LEU A 228 -9.83 -10.45 13.87
CA LEU A 228 -8.53 -9.82 14.00
C LEU A 228 -7.49 -10.76 14.63
N ARG A 229 -7.87 -11.51 15.67
CA ARG A 229 -6.99 -12.54 16.26
C ARG A 229 -6.62 -13.62 15.24
N GLY A 230 -7.58 -14.11 14.46
CA GLY A 230 -7.33 -15.07 13.39
C GLY A 230 -6.35 -14.53 12.34
N ARG A 231 -6.54 -13.28 11.89
CA ARG A 231 -5.60 -12.61 10.98
C ARG A 231 -4.19 -12.47 11.59
N LEU A 232 -4.11 -12.11 12.88
CA LEU A 232 -2.85 -11.99 13.60
C LEU A 232 -2.10 -13.32 13.67
N GLU A 233 -2.78 -14.43 13.96
CA GLU A 233 -2.16 -15.76 13.95
C GLU A 233 -1.63 -16.15 12.57
N VAL A 234 -2.35 -15.83 11.49
CA VAL A 234 -1.88 -16.09 10.12
C VAL A 234 -0.63 -15.27 9.81
N LEU A 235 -0.62 -13.98 10.19
CA LEU A 235 0.55 -13.12 10.03
C LEU A 235 1.74 -13.62 10.84
N GLU A 236 1.52 -14.10 12.07
CA GLU A 236 2.58 -14.70 12.89
C GLU A 236 3.16 -15.97 12.26
N ARG A 237 2.32 -16.84 11.69
CA ARG A 237 2.78 -18.03 10.94
C ARG A 237 3.58 -17.61 9.72
N SER A 238 3.05 -16.70 8.91
CA SER A 238 3.73 -16.17 7.72
C SER A 238 5.09 -15.53 8.04
N ARG A 239 5.17 -14.75 9.14
CA ARG A 239 6.43 -14.16 9.62
C ARG A 239 7.42 -15.24 10.06
N ARG A 240 6.96 -16.28 10.76
CA ARG A 240 7.82 -17.41 11.17
C ARG A 240 8.38 -18.15 9.96
N ASP A 241 7.55 -18.41 8.95
CA ASP A 241 7.98 -19.06 7.71
C ASP A 241 8.97 -18.19 6.94
N ALA A 242 8.72 -16.88 6.84
CA ALA A 242 9.63 -15.93 6.21
C ALA A 242 10.99 -15.88 6.93
N ALA A 243 10.99 -15.87 8.27
CA ALA A 243 12.22 -15.94 9.06
C ALA A 243 12.97 -17.26 8.84
N GLY A 244 12.25 -18.38 8.74
CA GLY A 244 12.82 -19.69 8.41
C GLY A 244 13.48 -19.72 7.03
N ARG A 245 12.79 -19.22 6.00
CA ARG A 245 13.34 -19.07 4.64
C ARG A 245 14.58 -18.18 4.63
N ASN A 246 14.54 -17.05 5.32
CA ASN A 246 15.68 -16.14 5.40
C ASN A 246 16.89 -16.78 6.09
N SER A 247 16.68 -17.52 7.19
CA SER A 247 17.77 -18.26 7.86
C SER A 247 18.37 -19.34 6.95
N SER A 248 17.53 -20.04 6.18
CA SER A 248 17.99 -21.02 5.19
C SER A 248 18.77 -20.35 4.05
N ALA A 249 18.30 -19.21 3.53
CA ALA A 249 18.99 -18.41 2.53
C ALA A 249 20.36 -17.90 3.02
N LEU A 250 20.45 -17.45 4.28
CA LEU A 250 21.72 -17.03 4.87
C LEU A 250 22.71 -18.20 5.00
N ARG A 251 22.24 -19.38 5.43
CA ARG A 251 23.10 -20.58 5.52
C ARG A 251 23.60 -21.04 4.15
N THR A 252 22.73 -21.02 3.14
CA THR A 252 23.11 -21.39 1.76
C THR A 252 24.11 -20.38 1.18
N ASN A 253 23.87 -19.08 1.34
CA ASN A 253 24.84 -18.06 0.93
C ASN A 253 26.20 -18.21 1.65
N LEU A 254 26.20 -18.52 2.94
CA LEU A 254 27.43 -18.76 3.68
C LEU A 254 28.17 -19.99 3.14
N ALA A 255 27.45 -21.09 2.85
CA ALA A 255 28.04 -22.29 2.26
C ALA A 255 28.66 -22.00 0.89
N VAL A 256 27.92 -21.33 0.00
CA VAL A 256 28.40 -20.93 -1.33
C VAL A 256 29.60 -19.99 -1.22
N SER A 257 29.60 -19.05 -0.27
CA SER A 257 30.75 -18.17 -0.03
C SER A 257 31.99 -18.95 0.42
N HIS A 258 31.83 -19.99 1.25
CA HIS A 258 32.93 -20.86 1.65
C HIS A 258 33.44 -21.70 0.47
N GLU A 259 32.55 -22.22 -0.38
CA GLU A 259 32.91 -22.95 -1.60
C GLU A 259 33.70 -22.07 -2.57
N TYR A 260 33.26 -20.83 -2.82
CA TYR A 260 34.00 -19.89 -3.66
C TYR A 260 35.36 -19.51 -3.06
N ALA A 261 35.44 -19.33 -1.73
CA ALA A 261 36.70 -19.05 -1.07
C ALA A 261 37.67 -20.24 -1.15
N ALA A 262 37.18 -21.48 -1.08
CA ALA A 262 38.00 -22.66 -1.27
C ALA A 262 38.49 -22.77 -2.73
N SER A 263 37.57 -22.64 -3.70
CA SER A 263 37.91 -22.67 -5.13
C SER A 263 38.92 -21.57 -5.51
N LEU A 264 38.83 -20.39 -4.90
CA LEU A 264 39.80 -19.32 -5.12
C LEU A 264 41.19 -19.71 -4.60
N LYS A 265 41.27 -20.30 -3.40
CA LYS A 265 42.55 -20.77 -2.83
C LYS A 265 43.15 -21.90 -3.65
N ASP A 266 42.33 -22.82 -4.16
CA ASP A 266 42.79 -23.90 -5.02
C ASP A 266 43.38 -23.31 -6.32
N ALA A 267 42.68 -22.38 -6.97
CA ALA A 267 43.19 -21.68 -8.15
C ALA A 267 44.47 -20.86 -7.87
N GLU A 268 44.54 -20.16 -6.75
CA GLU A 268 45.75 -19.46 -6.31
C GLU A 268 46.92 -20.46 -6.13
N SER A 269 46.67 -21.64 -5.57
CA SER A 269 47.69 -22.68 -5.41
C SER A 269 48.14 -23.29 -6.74
N GLU A 270 47.24 -23.47 -7.70
CA GLU A 270 47.56 -23.90 -9.06
C GLU A 270 48.41 -22.87 -9.79
N ILE A 271 48.12 -21.57 -9.61
CA ILE A 271 48.94 -20.49 -10.17
C ILE A 271 50.37 -20.56 -9.62
N ILE A 272 50.52 -20.69 -8.30
CA ILE A 272 51.85 -20.80 -7.67
C ILE A 272 52.61 -22.01 -8.22
N GLN A 273 51.95 -23.17 -8.37
CA GLN A 273 52.58 -24.35 -8.97
C GLN A 273 53.05 -24.10 -10.41
N MET A 274 52.21 -23.46 -11.23
CA MET A 274 52.59 -23.10 -12.60
C MET A 274 53.76 -22.09 -12.63
N GLU A 275 53.80 -21.12 -11.72
CA GLU A 275 54.93 -20.20 -11.59
C GLU A 275 56.23 -20.93 -11.23
N GLU A 276 56.17 -21.88 -10.29
CA GLU A 276 57.32 -22.74 -9.93
C GLU A 276 57.79 -23.61 -11.12
N GLU A 277 56.87 -24.16 -11.91
CA GLU A 277 57.18 -24.91 -13.13
C GLU A 277 57.84 -24.02 -14.20
N ILE A 278 57.34 -22.79 -14.40
CA ILE A 278 57.94 -21.81 -15.31
C ILE A 278 59.37 -21.50 -14.87
N GLU A 279 59.59 -21.21 -13.59
CA GLU A 279 60.95 -20.98 -13.07
C GLU A 279 61.87 -22.18 -13.28
N ALA A 280 61.36 -23.41 -13.10
CA ALA A 280 62.12 -24.62 -13.33
C ALA A 280 62.53 -24.74 -14.81
N PHE A 281 61.60 -24.50 -15.74
CA PHE A 281 61.89 -24.49 -17.17
C PHE A 281 62.85 -23.36 -17.58
N GLU A 282 62.78 -22.18 -16.95
CA GLU A 282 63.73 -21.11 -17.19
C GLU A 282 65.15 -21.49 -16.74
N LYS A 283 65.28 -22.11 -15.55
CA LYS A 283 66.56 -22.63 -15.06
C LYS A 283 67.11 -23.72 -16.00
N GLU A 284 66.26 -24.64 -16.45
CA GLU A 284 66.65 -25.68 -17.41
C GLU A 284 67.07 -25.09 -18.76
N LYS A 285 66.34 -24.11 -19.28
CA LYS A 285 66.69 -23.37 -20.49
C LYS A 285 68.06 -22.71 -20.36
N ILE A 286 68.35 -22.04 -19.24
CA ILE A 286 69.66 -21.42 -18.99
C ILE A 286 70.76 -22.50 -18.99
N ASN A 287 70.55 -23.62 -18.29
CA ASN A 287 71.50 -24.73 -18.24
C ASN A 287 71.78 -25.31 -19.64
N LEU A 288 70.73 -25.58 -20.42
CA LEU A 288 70.85 -26.08 -21.79
C LEU A 288 71.56 -25.08 -22.70
N THR A 289 71.33 -23.77 -22.51
CA THR A 289 72.02 -22.73 -23.28
C THR A 289 73.51 -22.71 -22.95
N GLN A 290 73.88 -22.82 -21.67
CA GLN A 290 75.28 -22.91 -21.25
C GLN A 290 75.96 -24.19 -21.77
N GLU A 291 75.25 -25.32 -21.79
CA GLU A 291 75.77 -26.56 -22.34
C GLU A 291 75.93 -26.49 -23.87
N LEU A 292 74.99 -25.84 -24.57
CA LEU A 292 75.13 -25.56 -25.99
C LEU A 292 76.35 -24.69 -26.28
N ASP A 293 76.58 -23.63 -25.51
CA ASP A 293 77.78 -22.79 -25.63
C ASP A 293 79.06 -23.59 -25.40
N ARG A 294 79.07 -24.50 -24.42
CA ARG A 294 80.19 -25.41 -24.14
C ARG A 294 80.48 -26.30 -25.34
N VAL A 295 79.46 -26.97 -25.88
CA VAL A 295 79.58 -27.85 -27.05
C VAL A 295 80.00 -27.06 -28.29
N GLN A 296 79.49 -25.84 -28.50
CA GLN A 296 79.93 -24.97 -29.60
C GLN A 296 81.41 -24.60 -29.49
N ARG A 297 81.90 -24.25 -28.28
CA ARG A 297 83.34 -24.01 -28.06
C ARG A 297 84.17 -25.25 -28.35
N GLU A 298 83.72 -26.43 -27.92
CA GLU A 298 84.38 -27.70 -28.22
C GLU A 298 84.41 -27.98 -29.73
N ALA A 299 83.29 -27.76 -30.42
CA ALA A 299 83.20 -27.90 -31.87
C ALA A 299 84.18 -26.97 -32.59
N LEU A 300 84.28 -25.70 -32.18
CA LEU A 300 85.25 -24.73 -32.73
C LEU A 300 86.70 -25.17 -32.48
N ILE A 301 87.00 -25.72 -31.30
CA ILE A 301 88.34 -26.26 -30.99
C ILE A 301 88.65 -27.45 -31.92
N TRP A 302 87.69 -28.36 -32.12
CA TRP A 302 87.84 -29.51 -33.03
C TRP A 302 87.99 -29.09 -34.48
N GLU A 303 87.22 -28.09 -34.94
CA GLU A 303 87.35 -27.50 -36.26
C GLU A 303 88.77 -26.91 -36.44
N ARG A 304 89.26 -26.12 -35.48
CA ARG A 304 90.62 -25.57 -35.52
C ARG A 304 91.70 -26.65 -35.53
N LYS A 305 91.55 -27.71 -34.73
CA LYS A 305 92.43 -28.88 -34.75
C LYS A 305 92.41 -29.58 -36.11
N GLY A 306 91.22 -29.72 -36.71
CA GLY A 306 91.03 -30.28 -38.04
C GLY A 306 91.75 -29.47 -39.13
N ILE A 307 91.56 -28.15 -39.13
CA ILE A 307 92.27 -27.23 -40.04
C ILE A 307 93.79 -27.38 -39.87
N LEU A 308 94.28 -27.37 -38.63
CA LEU A 308 95.71 -27.52 -38.34
C LEU A 308 96.26 -28.87 -38.82
N ALA A 309 95.49 -29.96 -38.67
CA ALA A 309 95.87 -31.28 -39.14
C ALA A 309 95.92 -31.34 -40.68
N VAL A 310 94.97 -30.71 -41.37
CA VAL A 310 94.96 -30.59 -42.84
C VAL A 310 96.15 -29.76 -43.32
N ASP A 311 96.43 -28.63 -42.69
CA ASP A 311 97.59 -27.79 -43.02
C ASP A 311 98.91 -28.49 -42.75
N LEU A 312 99.04 -29.22 -41.63
CA LEU A 312 100.23 -30.02 -41.35
C LEU A 312 100.41 -31.12 -42.39
N LYS A 313 99.34 -31.84 -42.75
CA LYS A 313 99.37 -32.85 -43.82
C LYS A 313 99.80 -32.23 -45.15
N ARG A 314 99.26 -31.06 -45.50
CA ARG A 314 99.64 -30.29 -46.69
C ARG A 314 101.11 -29.88 -46.66
N ASN A 315 101.61 -29.39 -45.52
CA ASN A 315 103.01 -29.01 -45.34
C ASN A 315 103.96 -30.21 -45.47
N ILE A 316 103.62 -31.36 -44.86
CA ILE A 316 104.39 -32.60 -45.00
C ILE A 316 104.41 -33.05 -46.48
N GLN A 317 103.27 -32.99 -47.16
CA GLN A 317 103.18 -33.35 -48.57
C GLN A 317 104.00 -32.40 -49.45
N ASN A 318 103.97 -31.09 -49.17
CA ASN A 318 104.78 -30.08 -49.84
C ASN A 318 106.28 -30.32 -49.61
N ALA A 319 106.70 -30.61 -48.37
CA ALA A 319 108.09 -30.93 -48.04
C ALA A 319 108.59 -32.19 -48.75
N LYS A 320 107.73 -33.21 -48.90
CA LYS A 320 108.01 -34.48 -49.63
C LYS A 320 107.92 -34.37 -51.15
N SER A 321 107.32 -33.31 -51.67
CA SER A 321 107.20 -33.07 -53.12
C SER A 321 108.57 -32.92 -53.77
N ALA A 322 108.67 -33.15 -55.09
CA ALA A 322 109.93 -33.08 -55.83
C ALA A 322 110.65 -31.72 -55.71
N ALA A 323 109.90 -30.64 -55.51
CA ALA A 323 110.42 -29.29 -55.28
C ALA A 323 110.63 -28.95 -53.79
N GLY A 324 110.13 -29.76 -52.86
CA GLY A 324 110.26 -29.55 -51.42
C GLY A 324 111.60 -30.01 -50.86
N GLU A 325 111.96 -29.57 -49.65
CA GLU A 325 113.26 -29.84 -49.03
C GLU A 325 113.62 -31.34 -48.99
N ILE A 326 112.67 -32.22 -48.63
CA ILE A 326 112.90 -33.67 -48.59
C ILE A 326 113.04 -34.24 -50.01
N GLY A 327 112.26 -33.75 -50.98
CA GLY A 327 112.38 -34.15 -52.38
C GLY A 327 113.72 -33.74 -52.99
N GLN A 328 114.18 -32.53 -52.70
CA GLN A 328 115.50 -32.03 -53.10
C GLN A 328 116.62 -32.85 -52.45
N MET A 329 116.52 -33.16 -51.16
CA MET A 329 117.48 -34.05 -50.49
C MET A 329 117.48 -35.46 -51.09
N ARG A 330 116.31 -36.03 -51.44
CA ARG A 330 116.25 -37.34 -52.12
C ARG A 330 116.86 -37.28 -53.52
N ALA A 331 116.62 -36.21 -54.28
CA ALA A 331 117.25 -36.01 -55.57
C ALA A 331 118.76 -35.85 -55.44
N GLU A 332 119.25 -35.20 -54.39
CA GLU A 332 120.67 -35.05 -54.10
C GLU A 332 121.31 -36.38 -53.65
N ILE A 333 120.63 -37.16 -52.79
CA ILE A 333 121.04 -38.53 -52.46
C ILE A 333 121.10 -39.37 -53.73
N HIS A 334 120.09 -39.29 -54.60
CA HIS A 334 120.12 -40.03 -55.87
C HIS A 334 121.26 -39.55 -56.78
N ARG A 335 121.55 -38.25 -56.85
CA ARG A 335 122.76 -37.74 -57.55
C ARG A 335 124.04 -38.29 -56.92
N MET A 336 124.13 -38.36 -55.60
CA MET A 336 125.27 -38.93 -54.90
C MET A 336 125.39 -40.45 -55.09
N GLU A 337 124.27 -41.19 -55.14
CA GLU A 337 124.23 -42.62 -55.46
C GLU A 337 124.62 -42.88 -56.91
N VAL A 338 124.13 -42.07 -57.85
CA VAL A 338 124.55 -42.10 -59.26
C VAL A 338 126.03 -41.77 -59.35
N ARG A 339 126.54 -40.80 -58.58
CA ARG A 339 127.96 -40.48 -58.51
C ARG A 339 128.79 -41.60 -57.89
N ARG A 340 128.26 -42.29 -56.87
CA ARG A 340 128.88 -43.47 -56.26
C ARG A 340 128.91 -44.65 -57.24
N GLU A 341 127.85 -44.86 -58.01
CA GLU A 341 127.77 -45.88 -59.05
C GLU A 341 128.65 -45.53 -60.25
N GLN A 342 128.77 -44.25 -60.62
CA GLN A 342 129.74 -43.78 -61.59
C GLN A 342 131.17 -44.02 -61.11
N LEU A 343 131.46 -43.77 -59.82
CA LEU A 343 132.77 -44.08 -59.22
C LEU A 343 133.05 -45.59 -59.21
N ARG A 344 132.04 -46.42 -58.90
CA ARG A 344 132.11 -47.88 -58.99
C ARG A 344 132.42 -48.32 -60.43
N LYS A 345 131.69 -47.76 -61.40
CA LYS A 345 131.91 -48.00 -62.84
C LYS A 345 133.26 -47.46 -63.33
N THR A 346 133.83 -46.39 -62.76
CA THR A 346 135.20 -45.96 -63.09
C THR A 346 136.25 -46.90 -62.49
N GLY A 347 135.95 -47.56 -61.36
CA GLY A 347 136.78 -48.63 -60.82
C GLY A 347 136.75 -49.90 -61.67
N GLU A 348 135.57 -50.27 -62.19
CA GLU A 348 135.41 -51.41 -63.10
C GLU A 348 135.99 -51.13 -64.51
N LYS A 349 135.85 -49.89 -65.02
CA LYS A 349 136.45 -49.46 -66.29
C LYS A 349 137.98 -49.46 -66.25
N LEU A 350 138.62 -49.14 -65.12
CA LEU A 350 140.07 -49.22 -65.00
C LEU A 350 140.60 -50.67 -65.07
N ALA A 351 139.77 -51.65 -64.74
CA ALA A 351 140.10 -53.08 -64.81
C ALA A 351 139.84 -53.69 -66.21
N GLU A 352 138.86 -53.17 -66.96
CA GLU A 352 138.61 -53.54 -68.36
C GLU A 352 139.57 -52.82 -69.36
N ASP A 353 140.02 -51.60 -69.04
CA ASP A 353 140.88 -50.77 -69.93
C ASP A 353 142.34 -51.25 -70.06
N LEU A 354 142.78 -52.25 -69.29
CA LEU A 354 144.11 -52.86 -69.46
C LEU A 354 144.10 -54.12 -70.35
N ALA A 355 142.93 -54.73 -70.59
CA ALA A 355 142.83 -56.07 -71.19
C ALA A 355 142.52 -56.06 -72.71
N LEU A 356 142.19 -54.92 -73.31
CA LEU A 356 141.92 -54.82 -74.75
C LEU A 356 142.40 -53.48 -75.36
N TYR A 357 143.64 -53.11 -75.02
CA TYR A 357 144.53 -52.33 -75.88
C TYR A 357 144.37 -52.77 -77.37
N VAL A 358 144.64 -51.87 -78.32
CA VAL A 358 144.94 -52.21 -79.74
C VAL A 358 143.77 -52.34 -80.73
N THR A 359 142.48 -52.25 -80.37
CA THR A 359 141.42 -52.26 -81.41
C THR A 359 140.65 -50.95 -81.56
N ARG A 360 141.13 -50.14 -82.53
CA ARG A 360 140.40 -49.09 -83.26
C ARG A 360 139.97 -47.89 -82.41
N ARG A 361 140.68 -46.75 -82.43
CA ARG A 361 141.05 -45.96 -83.62
C ARG A 361 139.94 -46.02 -84.66
N GLU A 362 138.87 -45.25 -84.43
CA GLU A 362 138.23 -44.41 -85.45
C GLU A 362 137.00 -43.70 -84.90
N THR A 363 137.09 -42.36 -84.93
CA THR A 363 136.03 -41.40 -85.28
C THR A 363 134.69 -41.48 -84.53
N ALA A 364 134.36 -40.53 -83.66
CA ALA A 364 134.02 -39.13 -83.95
C ALA A 364 132.57 -38.94 -84.47
N LEU A 365 131.96 -37.84 -83.97
CA LEU A 365 130.73 -37.19 -84.46
C LEU A 365 129.43 -37.91 -84.02
N GLU A 366 128.33 -37.28 -83.61
CA GLU A 366 127.94 -35.87 -83.51
C GLU A 366 126.61 -35.81 -82.71
N LYS A 367 126.59 -34.97 -81.68
CA LYS A 367 125.59 -33.92 -81.41
C LYS A 367 124.06 -34.18 -81.42
N ASN A 368 123.46 -33.60 -80.35
CA ASN A 368 122.35 -32.63 -80.35
C ASN A 368 120.94 -33.14 -80.74
N ARG A 369 119.83 -32.58 -80.25
CA ARG A 369 119.48 -31.33 -79.55
C ARG A 369 118.07 -31.58 -78.96
N ALA A 370 117.71 -31.06 -77.78
CA ALA A 370 116.93 -29.82 -77.56
C ALA A 370 115.52 -29.83 -78.23
N ALA A 371 114.44 -29.27 -77.68
CA ALA A 371 114.28 -28.20 -76.71
C ALA A 371 112.80 -28.10 -76.30
N ALA A 372 112.56 -27.41 -75.16
CA ALA A 372 111.49 -26.42 -74.91
C ALA A 372 110.01 -26.88 -75.03
N ALA A 373 109.01 -26.30 -74.37
CA ALA A 373 108.81 -24.98 -73.78
C ALA A 373 107.50 -25.07 -72.94
N VAL A 374 107.37 -24.41 -71.77
CA VAL A 374 106.57 -23.15 -71.57
C VAL A 374 105.06 -23.48 -71.39
N GLU A 375 104.29 -23.07 -70.36
CA GLU A 375 104.21 -21.77 -69.68
C GLU A 375 103.29 -21.77 -68.42
N LYS A 376 103.58 -20.86 -67.46
CA LYS A 376 102.75 -19.88 -66.68
C LYS A 376 101.28 -20.17 -66.26
N SER A 377 100.64 -19.49 -65.28
CA SER A 377 100.98 -18.69 -64.08
C SER A 377 99.69 -18.00 -63.54
N HIS A 378 99.55 -17.84 -62.21
CA HIS A 378 98.72 -16.85 -61.45
C HIS A 378 97.17 -16.88 -61.59
N GLY A 379 96.30 -16.48 -60.64
CA GLY A 379 96.36 -15.94 -59.27
C GLY A 379 94.96 -15.42 -58.81
N ALA A 380 94.68 -15.47 -57.49
CA ALA A 380 93.82 -14.64 -56.60
C ALA A 380 92.29 -14.31 -56.84
N GLY A 381 91.47 -14.45 -55.78
CA GLY A 381 90.58 -13.36 -55.26
C GLY A 381 89.03 -13.47 -55.21
N HIS A 382 88.47 -13.84 -54.03
CA HIS A 382 87.28 -13.32 -53.27
C HIS A 382 85.78 -13.24 -53.73
N THR A 383 84.91 -13.54 -52.72
CA THR A 383 83.60 -12.94 -52.26
C THR A 383 82.19 -13.52 -52.56
N SER A 384 81.57 -14.04 -51.47
CA SER A 384 80.25 -13.75 -50.84
C SER A 384 78.95 -13.62 -51.66
N GLN A 385 78.04 -14.59 -51.47
CA GLN A 385 76.63 -14.61 -51.90
C GLN A 385 75.80 -15.45 -50.91
N SER A 386 75.19 -14.88 -49.85
CA SER A 386 74.21 -15.63 -49.00
C SER A 386 73.30 -14.79 -48.07
N THR A 387 73.09 -13.49 -48.29
CA THR A 387 72.37 -12.62 -47.32
C THR A 387 70.99 -12.11 -47.77
N TYR A 388 70.51 -12.46 -48.97
CA TYR A 388 69.27 -11.89 -49.52
C TYR A 388 67.99 -12.72 -49.26
N HIS A 389 68.09 -14.04 -49.05
CA HIS A 389 66.89 -14.89 -48.95
C HIS A 389 66.28 -15.03 -47.55
N HIS A 390 67.04 -14.73 -46.46
CA HIS A 390 66.52 -14.86 -45.09
C HIS A 390 65.66 -13.66 -44.65
N LYS A 391 66.00 -12.44 -45.08
CA LYS A 391 65.29 -11.20 -44.70
C LYS A 391 63.89 -11.09 -45.34
N LEU A 392 63.69 -11.69 -46.51
CA LEU A 392 62.39 -11.69 -47.20
C LEU A 392 61.36 -12.65 -46.55
N ARG A 393 61.82 -13.69 -45.86
CA ARG A 393 60.95 -14.66 -45.16
C ARG A 393 60.44 -14.14 -43.81
N LEU A 394 61.27 -13.39 -43.08
CA LEU A 394 60.90 -12.72 -41.83
C LEU A 394 59.87 -11.61 -42.04
N ALA A 395 60.03 -10.79 -43.08
CA ALA A 395 59.09 -9.70 -43.39
C ALA A 395 57.67 -10.18 -43.76
N LYS A 396 57.54 -11.36 -44.39
CA LYS A 396 56.22 -11.96 -44.71
C LYS A 396 55.52 -12.58 -43.50
N ALA A 397 56.28 -13.14 -42.55
CA ALA A 397 55.73 -13.70 -41.32
C ALA A 397 55.27 -12.58 -40.35
N ASP A 398 56.03 -11.49 -40.26
CA ASP A 398 55.64 -10.32 -39.47
C ASP A 398 54.42 -9.61 -40.05
N ALA A 399 54.30 -9.49 -41.37
CA ALA A 399 53.10 -8.93 -42.01
C ALA A 399 51.84 -9.75 -41.70
N ALA A 400 51.93 -11.09 -41.72
CA ALA A 400 50.80 -11.97 -41.41
C ALA A 400 50.38 -11.90 -39.92
N ARG A 401 51.36 -11.80 -39.02
CA ARG A 401 51.12 -11.62 -37.58
C ARG A 401 50.43 -10.28 -37.30
N VAL A 402 50.94 -9.18 -37.85
CA VAL A 402 50.36 -7.84 -37.68
C VAL A 402 48.95 -7.76 -38.29
N THR A 403 48.68 -8.45 -39.40
CA THR A 403 47.31 -8.51 -39.94
C THR A 403 46.34 -9.27 -39.04
N LYS A 404 46.80 -10.33 -38.34
CA LYS A 404 45.98 -11.09 -37.40
C LYS A 404 45.72 -10.29 -36.12
N GLU A 405 46.74 -9.65 -35.58
CA GLU A 405 46.61 -8.73 -34.44
C GLU A 405 45.68 -7.55 -34.78
N LEU A 406 45.70 -7.05 -36.02
CA LEU A 406 44.79 -6.01 -36.49
C LEU A 406 43.33 -6.51 -36.61
N THR A 407 43.10 -7.76 -37.01
CA THR A 407 41.73 -8.33 -37.04
C THR A 407 41.20 -8.60 -35.64
N ASP A 408 42.06 -9.06 -34.73
CA ASP A 408 41.69 -9.31 -33.32
C ASP A 408 41.43 -8.00 -32.58
N ALA A 409 42.22 -6.94 -32.84
CA ALA A 409 41.96 -5.61 -32.30
C ALA A 409 40.66 -4.98 -32.85
N LYS A 410 40.30 -5.28 -34.11
CA LYS A 410 39.02 -4.83 -34.70
C LYS A 410 37.81 -5.52 -34.06
N SER A 411 37.89 -6.84 -33.83
CA SER A 411 36.81 -7.57 -33.17
C SER A 411 36.64 -7.15 -31.71
N GLN A 412 37.74 -6.89 -30.99
CA GLN A 412 37.70 -6.30 -29.65
C GLN A 412 37.09 -4.90 -29.63
N LEU A 413 37.40 -4.05 -30.63
CA LEU A 413 36.78 -2.73 -30.77
C LEU A 413 35.26 -2.81 -31.01
N GLU A 414 34.80 -3.78 -31.79
CA GLU A 414 33.37 -4.01 -32.01
C GLU A 414 32.66 -4.51 -30.75
N GLN A 415 33.28 -5.41 -29.99
CA GLN A 415 32.77 -5.87 -28.68
C GLN A 415 32.68 -4.71 -27.69
N LEU A 416 33.73 -3.90 -27.57
CA LEU A 416 33.75 -2.73 -26.68
C LEU A 416 32.70 -1.68 -27.08
N ARG A 417 32.42 -1.51 -28.38
CA ARG A 417 31.32 -0.64 -28.84
C ARG A 417 29.94 -1.18 -28.46
N ALA A 418 29.71 -2.48 -28.62
CA ALA A 418 28.46 -3.11 -28.22
C ALA A 418 28.24 -3.02 -26.70
N GLU A 419 29.30 -3.18 -25.91
CA GLU A 419 29.29 -2.99 -24.46
C GLU A 419 29.03 -1.53 -24.08
N GLN A 420 29.66 -0.57 -24.78
CA GLN A 420 29.42 0.86 -24.58
C GLN A 420 27.94 1.22 -24.83
N GLU A 421 27.33 0.72 -25.91
CA GLU A 421 25.90 0.93 -26.19
C GLU A 421 24.99 0.27 -25.15
N ARG A 422 25.38 -0.91 -24.63
CA ARG A 422 24.64 -1.57 -23.54
C ARG A 422 24.67 -0.73 -22.27
N VAL A 423 25.85 -0.28 -21.86
CA VAL A 423 26.02 0.56 -20.66
C VAL A 423 25.29 1.89 -20.82
N GLN A 424 25.34 2.52 -22.00
CA GLN A 424 24.56 3.76 -22.25
C GLN A 424 23.05 3.55 -22.09
N ARG A 425 22.52 2.42 -22.56
CA ARG A 425 21.11 2.06 -22.35
C ARG A 425 20.78 1.80 -20.88
N GLU A 426 21.66 1.16 -20.14
CA GLU A 426 21.50 0.93 -18.70
C GLU A 426 21.53 2.25 -17.91
N VAL A 427 22.45 3.17 -18.25
CA VAL A 427 22.53 4.51 -17.66
C VAL A 427 21.27 5.33 -17.95
N ALA A 428 20.76 5.29 -19.19
CA ALA A 428 19.52 5.99 -19.53
C ALA A 428 18.32 5.47 -18.73
N ARG A 429 18.18 4.14 -18.61
CA ARG A 429 17.12 3.52 -17.79
C ARG A 429 17.24 3.90 -16.32
N ALA A 430 18.45 3.83 -15.76
CA ALA A 430 18.69 4.23 -14.37
C ALA A 430 18.39 5.72 -14.14
N SER A 431 18.69 6.58 -15.11
CA SER A 431 18.34 8.01 -15.05
C SER A 431 16.83 8.24 -15.06
N ASP A 432 16.09 7.54 -15.93
CA ASP A 432 14.63 7.61 -16.01
C ASP A 432 13.97 7.11 -14.72
N ASP A 433 14.46 5.99 -14.17
CA ASP A 433 13.98 5.43 -12.90
C ASP A 433 14.28 6.38 -11.73
N ASN A 434 15.45 7.02 -11.72
CA ASN A 434 15.79 8.00 -10.68
C ASN A 434 14.87 9.23 -10.75
N ALA A 435 14.57 9.74 -11.95
CA ALA A 435 13.64 10.86 -12.12
C ALA A 435 12.22 10.52 -11.60
N ARG A 436 11.74 9.30 -11.88
CA ARG A 436 10.44 8.81 -11.36
C ARG A 436 10.43 8.68 -9.84
N LEU A 437 11.53 8.20 -9.26
CA LEU A 437 11.68 8.10 -7.81
C LEU A 437 11.72 9.49 -7.15
N GLU A 438 12.42 10.45 -7.74
CA GLU A 438 12.44 11.84 -7.26
C GLU A 438 11.05 12.49 -7.30
N GLU A 439 10.30 12.30 -8.38
CA GLU A 439 8.90 12.75 -8.46
C GLU A 439 8.03 12.09 -7.39
N ARG A 440 8.16 10.77 -7.20
CA ARG A 440 7.42 10.04 -6.17
C ARG A 440 7.77 10.54 -4.76
N ILE A 441 9.04 10.81 -4.48
CA ILE A 441 9.47 11.38 -3.19
C ILE A 441 8.86 12.77 -3.01
N ALA A 442 8.86 13.62 -4.03
CA ALA A 442 8.24 14.95 -3.97
C ALA A 442 6.74 14.86 -3.65
N THR A 443 6.01 13.94 -4.30
CA THR A 443 4.58 13.71 -4.00
C THR A 443 4.35 13.24 -2.56
N LEU A 444 5.14 12.29 -2.07
CA LEU A 444 5.02 11.78 -0.70
C LEU A 444 5.33 12.85 0.35
N LEU A 445 6.31 13.72 0.08
CA LEU A 445 6.62 14.85 0.95
C LEU A 445 5.47 15.87 1.00
N GLN A 446 4.78 16.11 -0.12
CA GLN A 446 3.60 16.97 -0.14
C GLN A 446 2.44 16.34 0.64
N GLU A 447 2.12 15.08 0.38
CA GLU A 447 1.07 14.32 1.08
C GLU A 447 1.33 14.29 2.59
N SER A 448 2.59 14.09 3.01
CA SER A 448 2.97 14.11 4.43
C SER A 448 2.71 15.48 5.08
N ARG A 449 3.01 16.59 4.39
CA ARG A 449 2.76 17.94 4.91
C ARG A 449 1.27 18.22 5.03
N GLU A 450 0.46 17.81 4.05
CA GLU A 450 -1.00 17.94 4.08
C GLU A 450 -1.62 17.12 5.21
N ALA A 451 -1.16 15.88 5.40
CA ALA A 451 -1.59 15.02 6.50
C ALA A 451 -1.25 15.63 7.88
N ASP A 452 -0.06 16.20 8.06
CA ASP A 452 0.33 16.87 9.30
C ASP A 452 -0.53 18.11 9.60
N LYS A 453 -0.83 18.92 8.58
CA LYS A 453 -1.78 20.05 8.70
C LYS A 453 -3.15 19.57 9.17
N HIS A 454 -3.68 18.51 8.53
CA HIS A 454 -5.00 17.97 8.86
C HIS A 454 -5.04 17.38 10.27
N LYS A 455 -4.02 16.61 10.65
CA LYS A 455 -3.84 16.05 12.00
C LYS A 455 -3.83 17.16 13.05
N GLN A 456 -3.10 18.25 12.81
CA GLN A 456 -3.04 19.36 13.75
C GLN A 456 -4.39 20.06 13.89
N TRP A 457 -5.11 20.29 12.78
CA TRP A 457 -6.44 20.88 12.80
C TRP A 457 -7.42 20.04 13.64
N LEU A 458 -7.42 18.71 13.44
CA LEU A 458 -8.22 17.78 14.24
C LEU A 458 -7.84 17.81 15.73
N LEU A 459 -6.54 17.85 16.04
CA LEU A 459 -6.04 17.89 17.41
C LEU A 459 -6.47 19.16 18.15
N GLU A 460 -6.34 20.33 17.53
CA GLU A 460 -6.79 21.60 18.11
C GLU A 460 -8.28 21.57 18.46
N ARG A 461 -9.09 21.00 17.57
CA ARG A 461 -10.52 20.85 17.79
C ARG A 461 -10.84 19.86 18.92
N LEU A 462 -10.17 18.70 18.95
CA LEU A 462 -10.32 17.70 20.01
C LEU A 462 -9.97 18.29 21.38
N VAL A 463 -8.82 18.96 21.50
CA VAL A 463 -8.35 19.56 22.75
C VAL A 463 -9.34 20.60 23.27
N ARG A 464 -9.93 21.42 22.39
CA ARG A 464 -10.98 22.39 22.79
C ARG A 464 -12.26 21.70 23.25
N SER A 465 -12.72 20.67 22.54
CA SER A 465 -13.88 19.87 22.95
C SER A 465 -13.66 19.20 24.31
N GLN A 466 -12.47 18.66 24.55
CA GLN A 466 -12.10 18.06 25.84
C GLN A 466 -12.05 19.11 26.96
N ARG A 467 -11.49 20.29 26.71
CA ARG A 467 -11.49 21.40 27.68
C ARG A 467 -12.91 21.82 28.03
N LEU A 468 -13.77 22.04 27.04
CA LEU A 468 -15.18 22.36 27.27
C LEU A 468 -15.89 21.26 28.05
N GLY A 469 -15.71 19.99 27.66
CA GLY A 469 -16.27 18.84 28.36
C GLY A 469 -15.79 18.73 29.82
N SER A 470 -14.53 19.04 30.10
CA SER A 470 -13.96 19.06 31.45
C SER A 470 -14.57 20.18 32.31
N GLU A 471 -14.74 21.37 31.75
CA GLU A 471 -15.41 22.50 32.41
C GLU A 471 -16.90 22.19 32.68
N LEU A 472 -17.61 21.58 31.72
CA LEU A 472 -18.99 21.14 31.92
C LEU A 472 -19.09 20.02 32.97
N ALA A 473 -18.21 19.03 32.93
CA ALA A 473 -18.17 17.94 33.90
C ALA A 473 -17.87 18.43 35.32
N THR A 474 -16.97 19.42 35.47
CA THR A 474 -16.71 20.05 36.77
C THR A 474 -17.88 20.91 37.24
N ALA A 475 -18.60 21.59 36.34
CA ALA A 475 -19.83 22.30 36.68
C ALA A 475 -20.95 21.34 37.16
N ILE A 476 -21.12 20.20 36.49
CA ILE A 476 -22.07 19.14 36.87
C ILE A 476 -21.71 18.57 38.24
N LYS A 477 -20.44 18.21 38.47
CA LYS A 477 -19.97 17.69 39.78
C LYS A 477 -20.19 18.67 40.93
N ARG A 478 -20.10 19.98 40.67
CA ARG A 478 -20.33 21.03 41.66
C ARG A 478 -21.81 21.37 41.88
N GLN A 479 -22.73 20.81 41.09
CA GLN A 479 -24.17 21.17 41.05
C GLN A 479 -24.42 22.68 40.98
N SER A 480 -23.45 23.44 40.46
CA SER A 480 -23.41 24.90 40.53
C SER A 480 -22.52 25.42 39.40
N VAL A 481 -23.10 26.20 38.49
CA VAL A 481 -22.35 27.04 37.57
C VAL A 481 -21.97 28.30 38.35
N ARG A 482 -20.82 28.29 39.05
CA ARG A 482 -20.30 29.53 39.64
C ARG A 482 -19.90 30.47 38.51
N VAL A 483 -20.79 31.40 38.19
CA VAL A 483 -20.51 32.54 37.33
C VAL A 483 -19.54 33.44 38.10
N LYS A 484 -18.22 33.21 37.94
CA LYS A 484 -17.16 33.93 38.65
C LYS A 484 -17.12 35.43 38.34
N LYS A 485 -17.76 35.86 37.25
CA LYS A 485 -17.73 37.23 36.72
C LYS A 485 -19.12 37.63 36.23
N SER A 486 -19.53 38.89 36.42
CA SER A 486 -20.82 39.37 35.92
C SER A 486 -20.93 39.24 34.39
N LYS A 487 -22.16 39.10 33.88
CA LYS A 487 -22.43 38.97 32.43
C LYS A 487 -21.80 40.11 31.62
N SER A 488 -21.79 41.33 32.16
CA SER A 488 -21.18 42.49 31.50
C SER A 488 -19.66 42.32 31.34
N VAL A 489 -18.96 41.85 32.36
CA VAL A 489 -17.51 41.61 32.32
C VAL A 489 -17.15 40.49 31.33
N VAL A 490 -17.93 39.40 31.31
CA VAL A 490 -17.71 38.30 30.35
C VAL A 490 -17.91 38.77 28.90
N LEU A 491 -18.93 39.59 28.65
CA LEU A 491 -19.18 40.15 27.31
C LEU A 491 -18.08 41.12 26.87
N THR A 492 -17.51 41.92 27.78
CA THR A 492 -16.37 42.79 27.47
C THR A 492 -15.10 41.99 27.17
N GLU A 493 -14.81 40.95 27.96
CA GLU A 493 -13.67 40.06 27.72
C GLU A 493 -13.81 39.30 26.39
N TYR A 494 -15.01 38.84 26.07
CA TYR A 494 -15.31 38.20 24.79
C TYR A 494 -15.08 39.16 23.61
N LYS A 495 -15.59 40.39 23.68
CA LYS A 495 -15.37 41.41 22.64
C LYS A 495 -13.89 41.74 22.44
N GLN A 496 -13.13 41.86 23.53
CA GLN A 496 -11.69 42.08 23.47
C GLN A 496 -10.96 40.88 22.83
N ALA A 497 -11.36 39.65 23.16
CA ALA A 497 -10.79 38.45 22.58
C ALA A 497 -11.09 38.31 21.08
N VAL A 498 -12.31 38.65 20.63
CA VAL A 498 -12.68 38.68 19.21
C VAL A 498 -11.85 39.71 18.45
N ALA A 499 -11.76 40.94 18.95
CA ALA A 499 -10.97 42.00 18.31
C ALA A 499 -9.46 41.64 18.23
N LEU A 500 -8.94 40.97 19.26
CA LEU A 500 -7.56 40.47 19.24
C LEU A 500 -7.37 39.36 18.21
N ASN A 501 -8.33 38.43 18.11
CA ASN A 501 -8.29 37.34 17.12
C ASN A 501 -8.35 37.87 15.68
N GLU A 502 -9.21 38.86 15.40
CA GLU A 502 -9.26 39.55 14.10
C GLU A 502 -7.93 40.20 13.73
N ARG A 503 -7.27 40.86 14.69
CA ARG A 503 -5.96 41.47 14.48
C ARG A 503 -4.87 40.42 14.21
N LEU A 504 -4.89 39.30 14.92
CA LEU A 504 -3.95 38.19 14.69
C LEU A 504 -4.18 37.55 13.32
N ASN A 505 -5.44 37.33 12.92
CA ASN A 505 -5.79 36.82 11.60
C ASN A 505 -5.30 37.75 10.48
N TYR A 506 -5.43 39.08 10.66
CA TYR A 506 -4.89 40.05 9.72
C TYR A 506 -3.36 39.97 9.61
N ILE A 507 -2.65 39.85 10.74
CA ILE A 507 -1.18 39.69 10.74
C ILE A 507 -0.78 38.41 10.02
N VAL A 508 -1.43 37.28 10.31
CA VAL A 508 -1.09 35.98 9.72
C VAL A 508 -1.37 35.97 8.21
N THR A 509 -2.49 36.54 7.77
CA THR A 509 -2.78 36.68 6.33
C THR A 509 -1.83 37.61 5.61
N THR A 510 -1.35 38.67 6.26
CA THR A 510 -0.32 39.56 5.71
C THR A 510 1.02 38.84 5.60
N LEU A 511 1.45 38.15 6.66
CA LEU A 511 2.67 37.34 6.66
C LEU A 511 2.62 36.20 5.63
N ALA A 512 1.46 35.59 5.41
CA ALA A 512 1.31 34.53 4.41
C ALA A 512 1.54 35.05 2.98
N LYS A 513 1.16 36.30 2.71
CA LYS A 513 1.42 36.97 1.42
C LYS A 513 2.89 37.40 1.28
N GLU A 514 3.48 37.93 2.34
CA GLU A 514 4.87 38.42 2.32
C GLU A 514 5.90 37.28 2.33
N TYR A 515 5.56 36.13 2.94
CA TYR A 515 6.47 34.98 3.08
C TYR A 515 5.81 33.66 2.62
N PRO A 516 5.61 33.46 1.29
CA PRO A 516 4.95 32.25 0.76
C PRO A 516 5.64 30.93 1.13
N HIS A 517 6.96 30.94 1.30
CA HIS A 517 7.74 29.76 1.71
C HIS A 517 7.44 29.31 3.15
N LEU A 518 6.76 30.13 3.96
CA LEU A 518 6.29 29.78 5.31
C LEU A 518 4.78 29.47 5.33
N SER A 519 4.12 29.39 4.17
CA SER A 519 2.68 29.12 4.02
C SER A 519 2.22 27.99 4.94
N ASP A 520 2.91 26.86 4.93
CA ASP A 520 2.53 25.68 5.72
C ASP A 520 2.50 25.97 7.23
N LYS A 521 3.47 26.73 7.74
CA LYS A 521 3.55 27.09 9.16
C LYS A 521 2.53 28.16 9.54
N LEU A 522 2.22 29.07 8.62
CA LEU A 522 1.24 30.13 8.83
C LEU A 522 -0.20 29.63 8.72
N GLU A 523 -0.45 28.64 7.86
CA GLU A 523 -1.73 27.93 7.74
C GLU A 523 -2.06 27.17 9.02
N VAL A 524 -1.06 26.54 9.64
CA VAL A 524 -1.16 25.95 10.97
C VAL A 524 -1.64 26.95 12.03
N ILE A 525 -1.08 28.16 12.05
CA ILE A 525 -1.50 29.22 12.99
C ILE A 525 -2.91 29.70 12.65
N THR A 526 -3.22 29.83 11.36
CA THR A 526 -4.56 30.20 10.86
C THR A 526 -5.61 29.20 11.32
N ASN A 527 -5.30 27.90 11.27
CA ASN A 527 -6.16 26.83 11.77
C ASN A 527 -6.48 26.99 13.26
N THR A 528 -5.55 27.49 14.08
CA THR A 528 -5.81 27.79 15.49
C THR A 528 -6.72 29.02 15.68
N LEU A 529 -6.61 30.02 14.81
CA LEU A 529 -7.33 31.29 14.90
C LEU A 529 -8.77 31.20 14.35
N ASN A 530 -9.02 30.38 13.32
CA ASN A 530 -10.29 30.29 12.58
C ASN A 530 -11.33 29.27 13.09
N ILE A 531 -11.15 28.64 14.25
CA ILE A 531 -12.12 27.67 14.82
C ILE A 531 -13.40 28.35 15.36
N HIS A 532 -13.70 29.58 14.95
CA HIS A 532 -14.87 30.35 15.35
C HIS A 532 -15.99 30.35 14.31
N ASN A 533 -16.03 29.42 13.36
CA ASN A 533 -17.27 29.22 12.61
C ASN A 533 -18.17 28.21 13.35
N PRO A 534 -19.19 28.66 14.11
CA PRO A 534 -20.21 27.78 14.67
C PRO A 534 -21.05 27.09 13.59
N GLU A 535 -20.97 27.52 12.33
CA GLU A 535 -21.63 26.85 11.19
C GLU A 535 -20.80 25.69 10.61
N ASP A 536 -19.47 25.66 10.80
CA ASP A 536 -18.57 24.58 10.31
C ASP A 536 -18.09 23.64 11.41
N SER A 537 -18.55 23.82 12.65
CA SER A 537 -18.62 22.67 13.54
C SER A 537 -19.54 21.67 12.84
N PRO A 538 -19.11 20.43 12.57
CA PRO A 538 -20.06 19.38 12.22
C PRO A 538 -21.12 19.48 13.30
N ARG A 539 -22.33 19.83 12.88
CA ARG A 539 -23.48 19.35 13.61
C ARG A 539 -23.17 17.88 13.83
N LEU A 540 -23.31 17.41 15.06
CA LEU A 540 -23.59 16.01 15.24
C LEU A 540 -24.88 15.79 14.45
N VAL A 541 -24.72 15.54 13.15
CA VAL A 541 -25.78 15.12 12.29
C VAL A 541 -26.15 13.79 12.92
N GLU A 542 -27.37 13.73 13.44
CA GLU A 542 -28.06 12.47 13.67
C GLU A 542 -28.37 11.87 12.30
N ASP A 543 -27.34 11.60 11.49
CA ASP A 543 -27.44 10.75 10.32
C ASP A 543 -26.72 9.47 10.70
N GLU A 544 -27.50 8.40 10.55
CA GLU A 544 -27.09 7.02 10.64
C GLU A 544 -25.73 6.84 9.97
N CYS A 545 -24.78 6.20 10.65
CA CYS A 545 -23.59 5.67 9.99
C CYS A 545 -24.06 4.70 8.90
N SER A 546 -24.22 5.18 7.67
CA SER A 546 -24.14 4.37 6.48
C SER A 546 -22.66 4.02 6.29
N CYS A 547 -22.19 3.13 7.15
CA CYS A 547 -20.95 2.43 6.91
C CYS A 547 -21.25 1.41 5.79
N GLU A 548 -21.36 1.86 4.54
CA GLU A 548 -21.36 0.99 3.37
C GLU A 548 -19.94 0.45 3.18
N VAL A 549 -19.77 -0.81 3.57
CA VAL A 549 -18.61 -1.61 3.20
C VAL A 549 -18.78 -1.97 1.71
N PRO A 550 -17.76 -1.76 0.85
CA PRO A 550 -17.79 -2.32 -0.49
C PRO A 550 -17.81 -3.84 -0.38
N GLU A 551 -18.92 -4.47 -0.78
CA GLU A 551 -19.00 -5.93 -0.90
C GLU A 551 -18.10 -6.38 -2.06
N ASP A 552 -16.94 -6.97 -1.74
CA ASP A 552 -16.23 -7.85 -2.64
C ASP A 552 -17.07 -9.13 -2.84
N PRO A 553 -17.47 -9.48 -4.07
CA PRO A 553 -18.31 -10.64 -4.32
C PRO A 553 -17.44 -11.84 -4.68
N ASP A 554 -16.76 -12.46 -3.70
CA ASP A 554 -16.12 -13.77 -3.87
C ASP A 554 -15.81 -14.42 -2.50
N ASN A 555 -16.84 -14.92 -1.78
CA ASN A 555 -16.69 -16.11 -0.92
C ASN A 555 -18.05 -16.62 -0.42
N ILE A 556 -18.62 -17.60 -1.12
CA ILE A 556 -19.70 -18.46 -0.59
C ILE A 556 -19.05 -19.81 -0.25
N PRO A 557 -18.98 -20.21 1.03
CA PRO A 557 -18.87 -21.62 1.37
C PRO A 557 -20.28 -22.23 1.39
N GLU A 558 -20.50 -23.19 0.49
CA GLU A 558 -21.56 -24.20 0.58
C GLU A 558 -21.60 -24.87 1.97
N LYS A 559 -22.79 -25.40 2.33
CA LYS A 559 -23.18 -26.30 3.45
C LYS A 559 -24.00 -25.60 4.55
N LEU A 560 -25.18 -26.06 4.98
CA LEU A 560 -25.84 -27.36 4.91
C LEU A 560 -27.37 -27.17 4.90
N GLU A 561 -28.05 -27.83 3.96
CA GLU A 561 -29.35 -28.44 4.23
C GLU A 561 -29.10 -29.68 5.11
N ASN A 562 -29.74 -29.74 6.27
CA ASN A 562 -30.30 -30.97 6.87
C ASN A 562 -30.73 -30.69 8.33
N LEU A 563 -31.83 -31.36 8.69
CA LEU A 563 -32.40 -31.57 10.02
C LEU A 563 -33.44 -30.52 10.46
N ASP A 564 -34.69 -30.79 10.09
CA ASP A 564 -35.77 -30.87 11.07
C ASP A 564 -36.83 -31.85 10.57
N ASN A 565 -36.62 -33.12 10.92
CA ASN A 565 -37.65 -34.14 11.02
C ASN A 565 -37.48 -34.80 12.40
N ASP A 566 -38.62 -35.03 13.06
CA ASP A 566 -38.85 -35.79 14.28
C ASP A 566 -38.76 -35.11 15.67
N LYS A 567 -39.97 -34.88 16.22
CA LYS A 567 -40.46 -35.25 17.57
C LYS A 567 -39.96 -34.42 18.78
N LEU A 568 -40.81 -33.51 19.28
CA LEU A 568 -41.73 -33.74 20.40
C LEU A 568 -42.77 -32.62 20.51
#